data_AF-A0A423HNT1-F1
#
_entry.id   AF-A0A423HNT1-F1
#
_cell.length_a   1.000
_cell.length_b   1.000
_cell.length_c   1.000
_cell.angle_alpha   90.00
_cell.angle_beta   90.00
_cell.angle_gamma   90.00
#
_symmetry.space_group_name_H-M   'P 1'
#
loop_
_entity.id
_entity.type
_entity.pdbx_description
1 polymer ?
#
loop_
_entity_poly.entity_id
_entity_poly.type
_entity_poly.pdbx_seq_one_letter_code
_entity_poly.pdbx_strand_id
1 'polypeptide(L)'
;MKLRIYSDLHLWFARFDPVPSDADVVILAGDIDIKSRGVKWANEVFKCPVIYVCGNHEFYGGHIDHTLQKMKVAAAPHVHVLENQVLLLGKTRFLVTTAWTDYSSTGDVVAAKRIAWDWMNDFTVIRTDVNFRRLRPDDLIAKSQAAYAWLTEELDKPFDGKTVVVTHHAPVLDYVGDELPAHLIAAYANNWPELVAQADLWVYGHTHIAADFVKRGCRVVSNPRGYPTQETGFDLDFLIDI
;
A
#
# COMPACT_ATOMS: atom_id res chain seq x y z
N MET A 1 11.24 -3.09 17.93
CA MET A 1 9.78 -3.30 17.77
C MET A 1 9.61 -4.37 16.70
N LYS A 2 8.83 -5.42 16.98
CA LYS A 2 8.55 -6.51 16.04
C LYS A 2 7.35 -6.17 15.16
N LEU A 3 7.57 -6.16 13.85
CA LEU A 3 6.55 -5.90 12.85
C LEU A 3 6.19 -7.18 12.11
N ARG A 4 4.90 -7.50 12.03
CA ARG A 4 4.35 -8.51 11.12
C ARG A 4 3.79 -7.80 9.89
N ILE A 5 4.19 -8.22 8.69
CA ILE A 5 3.82 -7.54 7.45
C ILE A 5 3.02 -8.47 6.54
N TYR A 6 1.86 -8.00 6.09
CA TYR A 6 1.05 -8.65 5.07
C TYR A 6 0.59 -7.61 4.03
N SER A 7 0.55 -8.00 2.76
CA SER A 7 -0.20 -7.28 1.72
C SER A 7 -0.86 -8.27 0.78
N ASP A 8 -1.79 -7.78 -0.03
CA ASP A 8 -2.36 -8.53 -1.16
C ASP A 8 -2.93 -9.89 -0.71
N LEU A 9 -3.54 -9.93 0.49
CA LEU A 9 -4.11 -11.16 1.06
C LEU A 9 -5.31 -11.65 0.26
N HIS A 10 -6.00 -10.73 -0.43
CA HIS A 10 -7.11 -11.00 -1.34
C HIS A 10 -8.15 -11.94 -0.72
N LEU A 11 -8.58 -11.63 0.52
CA LEU A 11 -9.44 -12.50 1.34
C LEU A 11 -10.78 -12.85 0.68
N TRP A 12 -11.26 -12.00 -0.26
CA TRP A 12 -12.44 -12.28 -1.07
C TRP A 12 -12.27 -13.51 -1.97
N PHE A 13 -11.04 -13.82 -2.41
CA PHE A 13 -10.73 -14.98 -3.23
C PHE A 13 -10.44 -16.22 -2.40
N ALA A 14 -9.65 -16.07 -1.33
CA ALA A 14 -9.30 -17.19 -0.46
C ALA A 14 -9.09 -16.74 0.98
N ARG A 15 -9.70 -17.47 1.91
CA ARG A 15 -9.50 -17.27 3.35
C ARG A 15 -8.01 -17.33 3.71
N PHE A 16 -7.64 -16.54 4.71
CA PHE A 16 -6.34 -16.57 5.36
C PHE A 16 -6.55 -16.45 6.86
N ASP A 17 -5.92 -17.35 7.61
CA ASP A 17 -5.90 -17.35 9.06
C ASP A 17 -4.44 -17.19 9.49
N PRO A 18 -4.02 -15.98 9.94
CA PRO A 18 -2.65 -15.76 10.34
C PRO A 18 -2.35 -16.57 11.60
N VAL A 19 -1.13 -17.11 11.66
CA VAL A 19 -0.67 -17.79 12.87
C VAL A 19 -0.51 -16.80 14.02
N PRO A 20 -0.72 -17.24 15.28
CA PRO A 20 -0.38 -16.43 16.44
C PRO A 20 1.08 -15.97 16.37
N SER A 21 1.32 -14.70 16.65
CA SER A 21 2.65 -14.11 16.65
C SER A 21 2.85 -13.19 17.86
N ASP A 22 4.09 -12.98 18.24
CA ASP A 22 4.51 -12.00 19.26
C ASP A 22 4.81 -10.63 18.65
N ALA A 23 4.19 -10.29 17.52
CA ALA A 23 4.34 -9.00 16.87
C ALA A 23 3.81 -7.87 17.76
N ASP A 24 4.60 -6.80 17.89
CA ASP A 24 4.17 -5.58 18.57
C ASP A 24 3.14 -4.83 17.71
N VAL A 25 3.29 -4.88 16.38
CA VAL A 25 2.45 -4.19 15.40
C VAL A 25 2.28 -5.06 14.15
N VAL A 26 1.08 -5.06 13.58
CA VAL A 26 0.80 -5.64 12.26
C VAL A 26 0.66 -4.53 11.23
N ILE A 27 1.32 -4.66 10.08
CA ILE A 27 1.18 -3.79 8.92
C ILE A 27 0.42 -4.55 7.84
N LEU A 28 -0.70 -3.96 7.41
CA LEU A 28 -1.52 -4.40 6.29
C LEU A 28 -1.32 -3.41 5.14
N ALA A 29 -0.42 -3.75 4.21
CA ALA A 29 0.04 -2.89 3.12
C ALA A 29 -0.85 -2.98 1.85
N GLY A 30 -2.18 -2.90 2.06
CA GLY A 30 -3.20 -2.86 1.02
C GLY A 30 -3.60 -4.20 0.43
N ASP A 31 -4.71 -4.18 -0.32
CA ASP A 31 -5.32 -5.34 -0.98
C ASP A 31 -5.62 -6.52 -0.05
N ILE A 32 -6.12 -6.20 1.14
CA ILE A 32 -6.50 -7.21 2.13
C ILE A 32 -7.84 -7.83 1.73
N ASP A 33 -8.84 -7.00 1.49
CA ASP A 33 -10.17 -7.40 1.00
C ASP A 33 -10.87 -6.18 0.40
N ILE A 34 -12.00 -6.38 -0.25
CA ILE A 34 -12.80 -5.31 -0.82
C ILE A 34 -13.52 -4.50 0.28
N LYS A 35 -13.58 -3.18 0.08
CA LYS A 35 -14.32 -2.24 0.92
C LYS A 35 -13.88 -2.35 2.38
N SER A 36 -14.82 -2.33 3.32
CA SER A 36 -14.52 -2.45 4.75
C SER A 36 -14.37 -3.88 5.26
N ARG A 37 -14.35 -4.89 4.38
CA ARG A 37 -14.24 -6.29 4.82
C ARG A 37 -12.87 -6.58 5.46
N GLY A 38 -11.79 -6.07 4.88
CA GLY A 38 -10.44 -6.25 5.40
C GLY A 38 -10.28 -5.61 6.79
N VAL A 39 -10.88 -4.44 6.99
CA VAL A 39 -10.91 -3.78 8.30
C VAL A 39 -11.67 -4.60 9.34
N LYS A 40 -12.85 -5.13 8.98
CA LYS A 40 -13.64 -5.98 9.89
C LYS A 40 -12.89 -7.26 10.26
N TRP A 41 -12.25 -7.89 9.28
CA TRP A 41 -11.38 -9.03 9.52
C TRP A 41 -10.22 -8.67 10.47
N ALA A 42 -9.54 -7.54 10.23
CA ALA A 42 -8.44 -7.10 11.08
C ALA A 42 -8.88 -6.83 12.53
N ASN A 43 -10.06 -6.24 12.74
CA ASN A 43 -10.63 -6.01 14.07
C ASN A 43 -10.81 -7.31 14.89
N GLU A 44 -11.16 -8.40 14.20
CA GLU A 44 -11.46 -9.69 14.83
C GLU A 44 -10.18 -10.49 15.06
N VAL A 45 -9.31 -10.53 14.05
CA VAL A 45 -8.12 -11.39 14.00
C VAL A 45 -6.99 -10.89 14.88
N PHE A 46 -6.74 -9.58 14.89
CA PHE A 46 -5.62 -9.02 15.64
C PHE A 46 -6.06 -8.45 16.99
N LYS A 47 -5.09 -8.29 17.88
CA LYS A 47 -5.27 -7.71 19.23
C LYS A 47 -4.23 -6.63 19.53
N CYS A 48 -3.07 -6.70 18.89
CA CYS A 48 -2.07 -5.63 18.85
C CYS A 48 -2.51 -4.50 17.91
N PRO A 49 -1.85 -3.33 17.95
CA PRO A 49 -2.02 -2.29 16.95
C PRO A 49 -1.86 -2.82 15.51
N VAL A 50 -2.75 -2.38 14.63
CA VAL A 50 -2.73 -2.68 13.19
C VAL A 50 -2.65 -1.37 12.41
N ILE A 51 -1.68 -1.27 11.52
CA ILE A 51 -1.56 -0.18 10.56
C ILE A 51 -2.13 -0.69 9.23
N TYR A 52 -3.14 -0.01 8.72
CA TYR A 52 -3.83 -0.39 7.49
C TYR A 52 -3.74 0.76 6.49
N VAL A 53 -3.11 0.49 5.34
CA VAL A 53 -3.24 1.34 4.15
C VAL A 53 -4.13 0.63 3.15
N CYS A 54 -4.98 1.38 2.44
CA CYS A 54 -5.77 0.80 1.36
C CYS A 54 -4.86 0.46 0.18
N GLY A 55 -5.15 -0.65 -0.50
CA GLY A 55 -4.75 -0.85 -1.87
C GLY A 55 -5.86 -0.48 -2.84
N ASN A 56 -5.72 -0.86 -4.10
CA ASN A 56 -6.73 -0.57 -5.11
C ASN A 56 -7.98 -1.43 -4.94
N HIS A 57 -7.84 -2.68 -4.45
CA HIS A 57 -8.94 -3.62 -4.27
C HIS A 57 -9.92 -3.21 -3.17
N GLU A 58 -9.49 -2.49 -2.13
CA GLU A 58 -10.40 -1.91 -1.15
C GLU A 58 -11.49 -1.04 -1.81
N PHE A 59 -11.18 -0.40 -2.94
CA PHE A 59 -12.12 0.49 -3.64
C PHE A 59 -12.99 -0.24 -4.68
N TYR A 60 -12.79 -1.55 -4.90
CA TYR A 60 -13.51 -2.29 -5.95
C TYR A 60 -15.02 -2.33 -5.69
N GLY A 61 -15.79 -1.87 -6.69
CA GLY A 61 -17.24 -1.71 -6.59
C GLY A 61 -17.66 -0.65 -5.56
N GLY A 62 -16.77 0.28 -5.23
CA GLY A 62 -16.96 1.39 -4.29
C GLY A 62 -16.61 2.74 -4.91
N HIS A 63 -16.64 3.77 -4.06
CA HIS A 63 -16.19 5.13 -4.41
C HIS A 63 -14.89 5.42 -3.65
N ILE A 64 -13.90 6.02 -4.31
CA ILE A 64 -12.55 6.18 -3.77
C ILE A 64 -12.53 6.89 -2.41
N ASP A 65 -13.24 8.01 -2.26
CA ASP A 65 -13.26 8.72 -0.96
C ASP A 65 -14.29 8.16 0.04
N HIS A 66 -15.53 7.87 -0.39
CA HIS A 66 -16.55 7.34 0.51
C HIS A 66 -16.20 5.97 1.09
N THR A 67 -15.49 5.12 0.36
CA THR A 67 -15.10 3.79 0.84
C THR A 67 -14.05 3.91 1.93
N LEU A 68 -13.03 4.75 1.73
CA LEU A 68 -12.04 5.06 2.77
C LEU A 68 -12.72 5.58 4.05
N GLN A 69 -13.68 6.50 3.94
CA GLN A 69 -14.40 7.00 5.11
C GLN A 69 -15.18 5.89 5.83
N LYS A 70 -15.86 5.01 5.10
CA LYS A 70 -16.57 3.86 5.68
C LYS A 70 -15.62 2.86 6.34
N MET A 71 -14.42 2.68 5.78
CA MET A 71 -13.38 1.84 6.37
C MET A 71 -12.90 2.41 7.70
N LYS A 72 -12.58 3.71 7.75
CA LYS A 72 -12.19 4.40 8.99
C LYS A 72 -13.26 4.29 10.07
N VAL A 73 -14.55 4.43 9.71
CA VAL A 73 -15.67 4.27 10.65
C VAL A 73 -15.82 2.83 11.16
N ALA A 74 -15.48 1.83 10.35
CA ALA A 74 -15.60 0.42 10.72
C ALA A 74 -14.43 -0.08 11.59
N ALA A 75 -13.35 0.69 11.72
CA ALA A 75 -12.14 0.27 12.41
C ALA A 75 -12.34 0.27 13.94
N ALA A 76 -11.86 -0.79 14.59
CA ALA A 76 -11.76 -0.85 16.04
C ALA A 76 -10.64 0.09 16.53
N PRO A 77 -10.58 0.45 17.83
CA PRO A 77 -9.58 1.41 18.34
C PRO A 77 -8.11 1.04 18.11
N HIS A 78 -7.80 -0.24 17.91
CA HIS A 78 -6.45 -0.75 17.64
C HIS A 78 -6.14 -0.90 16.14
N VAL A 79 -7.10 -0.63 15.26
CA VAL A 79 -6.92 -0.71 13.79
C VAL A 79 -6.91 0.70 13.23
N HIS A 80 -5.79 1.09 12.64
CA HIS A 80 -5.54 2.43 12.14
C HIS A 80 -5.58 2.41 10.60
N VAL A 81 -6.73 2.74 10.02
CA VAL A 81 -6.87 2.93 8.56
C VAL A 81 -6.43 4.34 8.20
N LEU A 82 -5.31 4.48 7.47
CA LEU A 82 -4.59 5.74 7.30
C LEU A 82 -4.38 6.07 5.81
N GLU A 83 -4.40 7.37 5.50
CA GLU A 83 -4.10 7.92 4.16
C GLU A 83 -3.55 9.33 4.33
N ASN A 84 -2.29 9.56 3.95
CA ASN A 84 -1.52 10.78 4.21
C ASN A 84 -1.56 11.17 5.70
N GLN A 85 -1.29 10.20 6.57
CA GLN A 85 -1.31 10.40 8.02
C GLN A 85 -0.09 9.78 8.70
N VAL A 86 0.33 10.42 9.79
CA VAL A 86 1.38 9.93 10.68
C VAL A 86 0.75 9.18 11.85
N LEU A 87 1.29 8.03 12.21
CA LEU A 87 1.01 7.33 13.47
C LEU A 87 2.30 7.19 14.27
N LEU A 88 2.27 7.55 15.55
CA LEU A 88 3.38 7.35 16.48
C LEU A 88 3.11 6.14 17.36
N LEU A 89 4.03 5.19 17.39
CA LEU A 89 4.02 4.07 18.33
C LEU A 89 5.40 3.98 18.99
N GLY A 90 5.50 4.34 20.27
CA GLY A 90 6.77 4.44 20.98
C GLY A 90 7.72 5.46 20.34
N LYS A 91 8.92 5.04 19.95
CA LYS A 91 9.94 5.86 19.27
C LYS A 91 9.94 5.66 17.74
N THR A 92 8.83 5.19 17.18
CA THR A 92 8.70 4.95 15.75
C THR A 92 7.55 5.80 15.20
N ARG A 93 7.82 6.54 14.13
CA ARG A 93 6.78 7.18 13.31
C ARG A 93 6.51 6.35 12.07
N PHE A 94 5.22 6.18 11.76
CA PHE A 94 4.74 5.52 10.57
C PHE A 94 4.09 6.56 9.67
N LEU A 95 4.62 6.74 8.48
CA LEU A 95 4.04 7.60 7.44
C LEU A 95 3.26 6.72 6.48
N VAL A 96 1.94 6.89 6.41
CA VAL A 96 1.06 5.94 5.74
C VAL A 96 0.23 6.62 4.66
N THR A 97 0.35 6.15 3.42
CA THR A 97 -0.41 6.63 2.25
C THR A 97 -0.52 5.54 1.20
N THR A 98 -1.65 5.44 0.48
CA THR A 98 -1.80 4.46 -0.62
C THR A 98 -0.72 4.62 -1.68
N ALA A 99 -0.21 5.85 -1.85
CA ALA A 99 0.81 6.22 -2.84
C ALA A 99 0.47 5.81 -4.28
N TRP A 100 -0.77 6.06 -4.72
CA TRP A 100 -1.15 5.92 -6.15
C TRP A 100 -0.07 6.50 -7.08
N THR A 101 -0.02 6.02 -8.32
CA THR A 101 1.02 6.41 -9.27
C THR A 101 0.63 7.62 -10.12
N ASP A 102 1.63 8.36 -10.57
CA ASP A 102 1.48 9.43 -11.56
C ASP A 102 1.83 8.98 -12.99
N TYR A 103 2.11 7.68 -13.17
CA TYR A 103 2.49 7.03 -14.41
C TYR A 103 3.82 7.52 -15.02
N SER A 104 4.62 8.29 -14.29
CA SER A 104 5.86 8.90 -14.81
C SER A 104 7.09 7.99 -14.72
N SER A 105 7.03 6.91 -13.94
CA SER A 105 8.20 6.10 -13.59
C SER A 105 8.92 5.46 -14.79
N THR A 106 8.23 5.29 -15.94
CA THR A 106 8.84 4.77 -17.18
C THR A 106 9.20 5.84 -18.22
N GLY A 107 8.96 7.12 -17.94
CA GLY A 107 9.31 8.24 -18.82
C GLY A 107 8.30 8.56 -19.94
N ASP A 108 7.32 7.70 -20.22
CA ASP A 108 6.22 7.98 -21.16
C ASP A 108 4.85 7.88 -20.46
N VAL A 109 4.43 9.00 -19.88
CA VAL A 109 3.16 9.14 -19.16
C VAL A 109 1.96 8.88 -20.08
N VAL A 110 2.06 9.23 -21.37
CA VAL A 110 0.93 9.07 -22.30
C VAL A 110 0.70 7.60 -22.59
N ALA A 111 1.77 6.85 -22.90
CA ALA A 111 1.69 5.41 -23.11
C ALA A 111 1.27 4.68 -21.84
N ALA A 112 1.84 5.04 -20.69
CA ALA A 112 1.51 4.46 -19.39
C ALA A 112 0.05 4.65 -18.99
N LYS A 113 -0.49 5.87 -19.12
CA LYS A 113 -1.92 6.13 -18.84
C LYS A 113 -2.83 5.35 -19.76
N ARG A 114 -2.49 5.26 -21.05
CA ARG A 114 -3.32 4.53 -22.03
C ARG A 114 -3.36 3.05 -21.70
N ILE A 115 -2.21 2.42 -21.48
CA ILE A 115 -2.17 0.99 -21.18
C ILE A 115 -2.82 0.69 -19.82
N ALA A 116 -2.61 1.53 -18.81
CA ALA A 116 -3.28 1.39 -17.52
C ALA A 116 -4.80 1.49 -17.67
N TRP A 117 -5.31 2.46 -18.43
CA TRP A 117 -6.74 2.62 -18.71
C TRP A 117 -7.36 1.39 -19.36
N ASP A 118 -6.64 0.76 -20.30
CA ASP A 118 -7.12 -0.40 -21.04
C ASP A 118 -7.03 -1.71 -20.22
N TRP A 119 -6.06 -1.82 -19.28
CA TRP A 119 -5.76 -3.07 -18.57
C TRP A 119 -6.21 -3.12 -17.11
N MET A 120 -6.19 -2.00 -16.38
CA MET A 120 -6.48 -2.00 -14.94
C MET A 120 -7.98 -1.98 -14.66
N ASN A 121 -8.45 -2.96 -13.90
CA ASN A 121 -9.85 -3.04 -13.48
C ASN A 121 -10.31 -1.82 -12.67
N ASP A 122 -9.38 -1.14 -12.01
CA ASP A 122 -9.55 0.10 -11.26
C ASP A 122 -10.46 1.10 -11.98
N PHE A 123 -10.18 1.38 -13.26
CA PHE A 123 -10.93 2.34 -14.07
C PHE A 123 -12.31 1.85 -14.51
N THR A 124 -12.57 0.55 -14.37
CA THR A 124 -13.88 -0.06 -14.67
C THR A 124 -14.77 -0.10 -13.43
N VAL A 125 -14.22 -0.43 -12.26
CA VAL A 125 -15.00 -0.79 -11.07
C VAL A 125 -14.97 0.24 -9.95
N ILE A 126 -14.02 1.18 -9.96
CA ILE A 126 -13.93 2.25 -8.95
C ILE A 126 -14.70 3.49 -9.43
N ARG A 127 -15.38 4.15 -8.49
CA ARG A 127 -16.07 5.42 -8.72
C ARG A 127 -15.38 6.57 -8.01
N THR A 128 -15.56 7.77 -8.53
CA THR A 128 -15.05 9.01 -7.95
C THR A 128 -15.99 10.16 -8.27
N ASP A 129 -15.74 11.30 -7.63
CA ASP A 129 -16.44 12.56 -7.82
C ASP A 129 -17.94 12.50 -7.41
N VAL A 130 -18.56 13.67 -7.26
CA VAL A 130 -19.95 13.80 -6.79
C VAL A 130 -20.96 13.07 -7.69
N ASN A 131 -20.64 12.93 -8.97
CA ASN A 131 -21.48 12.26 -9.96
C ASN A 131 -21.26 10.74 -10.05
N PHE A 132 -20.42 10.16 -9.18
CA PHE A 132 -20.08 8.74 -9.20
C PHE A 132 -19.64 8.25 -10.58
N ARG A 133 -18.80 9.04 -11.27
CA ARG A 133 -18.24 8.63 -12.56
C ARG A 133 -17.15 7.57 -12.35
N ARG A 134 -16.75 6.90 -13.43
CA ARG A 134 -15.56 6.04 -13.41
C ARG A 134 -14.32 6.86 -13.05
N LEU A 135 -13.45 6.24 -12.25
CA LEU A 135 -12.10 6.73 -11.98
C LEU A 135 -11.34 6.88 -13.31
N ARG A 136 -10.47 7.89 -13.41
CA ARG A 136 -9.57 8.14 -14.55
C ARG A 136 -8.12 8.23 -14.07
N PRO A 137 -7.12 8.00 -14.96
CA PRO A 137 -5.72 8.09 -14.58
C PRO A 137 -5.36 9.45 -13.98
N ASP A 138 -5.96 10.55 -14.48
CA ASP A 138 -5.73 11.90 -13.96
C ASP A 138 -6.19 12.08 -12.50
N ASP A 139 -7.21 11.34 -12.06
CA ASP A 139 -7.64 11.35 -10.66
C ASP A 139 -6.57 10.72 -9.75
N LEU A 140 -5.88 9.69 -10.26
CA LEU A 140 -4.81 9.00 -9.55
C LEU A 140 -3.50 9.80 -9.57
N ILE A 141 -3.19 10.49 -10.66
CA ILE A 141 -2.07 11.44 -10.72
C ILE A 141 -2.20 12.51 -9.64
N ALA A 142 -3.39 13.11 -9.48
CA ALA A 142 -3.61 14.11 -8.45
C ALA A 142 -3.42 13.54 -7.02
N LYS A 143 -3.86 12.29 -6.78
CA LYS A 143 -3.63 11.60 -5.50
C LYS A 143 -2.16 11.26 -5.29
N SER A 144 -1.44 10.85 -6.33
CA SER A 144 0.00 10.58 -6.30
C SER A 144 0.81 11.81 -5.92
N GLN A 145 0.54 12.94 -6.58
CA GLN A 145 1.21 14.21 -6.32
C GLN A 145 0.96 14.70 -4.89
N ALA A 146 -0.26 14.54 -4.38
CA ALA A 146 -0.59 14.86 -3.00
C ALA A 146 0.18 13.98 -2.00
N ALA A 147 0.28 12.67 -2.27
CA ALA A 147 1.04 11.73 -1.44
C ALA A 147 2.55 12.05 -1.46
N TYR A 148 3.12 12.34 -2.63
CA TYR A 148 4.52 12.74 -2.77
C TYR A 148 4.84 14.02 -2.00
N ALA A 149 4.01 15.06 -2.17
CA ALA A 149 4.19 16.33 -1.47
C ALA A 149 4.10 16.16 0.05
N TRP A 150 3.11 15.39 0.52
CA TRP A 150 2.93 15.09 1.94
C TRP A 150 4.09 14.28 2.52
N LEU A 151 4.53 13.22 1.83
CA LEU A 151 5.69 12.42 2.26
C LEU A 151 6.96 13.27 2.30
N THR A 152 7.18 14.12 1.30
CA THR A 152 8.33 15.05 1.29
C THR A 152 8.32 15.92 2.54
N GLU A 153 7.18 16.54 2.86
CA GLU A 153 7.04 17.40 4.04
C GLU A 153 7.25 16.64 5.35
N GLU A 154 6.68 15.44 5.50
CA GLU A 154 6.81 14.66 6.73
C GLU A 154 8.22 14.07 6.91
N LEU A 155 8.87 13.63 5.83
CA LEU A 155 10.23 13.09 5.88
C LEU A 155 11.26 14.17 6.23
N ASP A 156 11.08 15.40 5.74
CA ASP A 156 11.94 16.55 6.06
C ASP A 156 11.86 16.97 7.54
N LYS A 157 10.79 16.60 8.26
CA LYS A 157 10.67 16.90 9.70
C LYS A 157 11.67 16.04 10.49
N PRO A 158 12.55 16.64 11.31
CA PRO A 158 13.44 15.88 12.17
C PRO A 158 12.67 14.98 13.14
N PHE A 159 13.14 13.76 13.34
CA PHE A 159 12.53 12.81 14.27
C PHE A 159 13.60 12.02 15.02
N ASP A 160 13.59 12.10 16.35
CA ASP A 160 14.49 11.33 17.23
C ASP A 160 13.92 9.91 17.44
N GLY A 161 14.04 9.08 16.41
CA GLY A 161 13.47 7.74 16.38
C GLY A 161 13.52 7.10 14.99
N LYS A 162 12.78 6.01 14.82
CA LYS A 162 12.69 5.28 13.55
C LYS A 162 11.57 5.82 12.66
N THR A 163 11.86 5.99 11.38
CA THR A 163 10.87 6.38 10.36
C THR A 163 10.55 5.20 9.47
N VAL A 164 9.30 4.75 9.54
CA VAL A 164 8.75 3.70 8.67
C VAL A 164 7.76 4.34 7.71
N VAL A 165 7.89 4.07 6.41
CA VAL A 165 6.90 4.46 5.41
C VAL A 165 6.13 3.22 5.00
N VAL A 166 4.80 3.33 4.92
CA VAL A 166 3.91 2.24 4.48
C VAL A 166 3.09 2.74 3.31
N THR A 167 3.28 2.10 2.16
CA THR A 167 2.51 2.34 0.95
C THR A 167 1.84 1.08 0.46
N HIS A 168 0.90 1.20 -0.48
CA HIS A 168 0.46 0.04 -1.23
C HIS A 168 1.25 -0.10 -2.53
N HIS A 169 1.27 0.95 -3.36
CA HIS A 169 2.09 0.95 -4.57
C HIS A 169 3.57 1.08 -4.22
N ALA A 170 4.43 0.47 -5.07
CA ALA A 170 5.86 0.44 -4.82
C ALA A 170 6.48 1.85 -4.94
N PRO A 171 7.47 2.20 -4.10
CA PRO A 171 8.14 3.50 -4.17
C PRO A 171 9.18 3.59 -5.29
N VAL A 172 9.65 2.46 -5.80
CA VAL A 172 10.68 2.33 -6.83
C VAL A 172 10.34 1.18 -7.77
N LEU A 173 11.01 1.13 -8.93
CA LEU A 173 10.79 0.11 -9.97
C LEU A 173 11.45 -1.24 -9.67
N ASP A 174 12.32 -1.31 -8.66
CA ASP A 174 12.92 -2.58 -8.21
C ASP A 174 11.81 -3.53 -7.71
N TYR A 175 11.83 -4.80 -8.16
CA TYR A 175 10.89 -5.85 -7.73
C TYR A 175 9.40 -5.57 -8.02
N VAL A 176 9.08 -5.10 -9.23
CA VAL A 176 7.70 -4.80 -9.68
C VAL A 176 7.14 -5.81 -10.71
N GLY A 177 7.98 -6.73 -11.19
CA GLY A 177 7.58 -7.89 -12.00
C GLY A 177 8.15 -7.89 -13.41
N ASP A 178 8.56 -9.08 -13.84
CA ASP A 178 9.39 -9.26 -15.04
C ASP A 178 8.56 -9.37 -16.34
N GLU A 179 7.23 -9.45 -16.27
CA GLU A 179 6.35 -9.75 -17.42
C GLU A 179 5.24 -8.72 -17.69
N LEU A 180 5.33 -7.51 -17.13
CA LEU A 180 4.35 -6.47 -17.43
C LEU A 180 4.56 -5.87 -18.83
N PRO A 181 3.49 -5.58 -19.59
CA PRO A 181 3.58 -4.77 -20.78
C PRO A 181 4.33 -3.46 -20.51
N ALA A 182 5.21 -3.05 -21.43
CA ALA A 182 6.26 -2.02 -21.22
C ALA A 182 5.92 -0.90 -20.21
N HIS A 183 4.93 -0.06 -20.52
CA HIS A 183 4.60 1.10 -19.68
C HIS A 183 3.59 0.80 -18.56
N LEU A 184 3.04 -0.42 -18.49
CA LEU A 184 2.06 -0.81 -17.47
C LEU A 184 2.69 -0.86 -16.08
N ILE A 185 3.98 -1.18 -15.97
CA ILE A 185 4.73 -1.12 -14.71
C ILE A 185 4.59 0.23 -13.98
N ALA A 186 4.36 1.32 -14.72
CA ALA A 186 4.15 2.65 -14.14
C ALA A 186 2.78 2.81 -13.45
N ALA A 187 1.85 1.87 -13.64
CA ALA A 187 0.64 1.77 -12.83
C ALA A 187 0.91 1.15 -11.46
N TYR A 188 1.97 0.34 -11.33
CA TYR A 188 2.27 -0.41 -10.12
C TYR A 188 3.26 0.30 -9.18
N ALA A 189 4.18 1.06 -9.76
CA ALA A 189 5.30 1.64 -9.04
C ALA A 189 5.56 3.11 -9.40
N ASN A 190 5.87 3.87 -8.35
CA ASN A 190 6.47 5.18 -8.45
C ASN A 190 7.99 5.07 -8.68
N ASN A 191 8.65 6.23 -8.74
CA ASN A 191 10.11 6.31 -8.78
C ASN A 191 10.58 7.43 -7.86
N TRP A 192 10.56 7.17 -6.54
CA TRP A 192 10.87 8.13 -5.48
C TRP A 192 12.12 7.74 -4.66
N PRO A 193 13.27 7.42 -5.29
CA PRO A 193 14.45 6.95 -4.57
C PRO A 193 15.00 8.01 -3.59
N GLU A 194 14.72 9.30 -3.78
CA GLU A 194 15.04 10.39 -2.86
C GLU A 194 14.19 10.39 -1.59
N LEU A 195 12.91 9.99 -1.66
CA LEU A 195 12.09 9.82 -0.46
C LEU A 195 12.47 8.54 0.28
N VAL A 196 12.73 7.45 -0.45
CA VAL A 196 13.21 6.19 0.14
C VAL A 196 14.47 6.42 0.96
N ALA A 197 15.42 7.23 0.49
CA ALA A 197 16.66 7.54 1.20
C ALA A 197 16.49 8.19 2.59
N GLN A 198 15.30 8.69 2.93
CA GLN A 198 15.02 9.39 4.18
C GLN A 198 14.31 8.52 5.23
N ALA A 199 13.94 7.29 4.89
CA ALA A 199 13.28 6.35 5.79
C ALA A 199 14.23 5.24 6.26
N ASP A 200 14.01 4.69 7.46
CA ASP A 200 14.72 3.50 7.93
C ASP A 200 14.16 2.23 7.26
N LEU A 201 12.84 2.19 7.07
CA LEU A 201 12.10 1.08 6.49
C LEU A 201 10.97 1.60 5.58
N TRP A 202 10.80 0.97 4.42
CA TRP A 202 9.67 1.18 3.53
C TRP A 202 8.94 -0.14 3.26
N VAL A 203 7.65 -0.20 3.58
CA VAL A 203 6.80 -1.38 3.35
C VAL A 203 5.82 -1.10 2.22
N TYR A 204 5.70 -2.02 1.26
CA TYR A 204 4.78 -1.89 0.12
C TYR A 204 4.11 -3.23 -0.26
N GLY A 205 3.11 -3.19 -1.15
CA GLY A 205 2.38 -4.35 -1.69
C GLY A 205 2.24 -4.28 -3.21
N HIS A 206 1.06 -4.65 -3.74
CA HIS A 206 0.55 -4.46 -5.11
C HIS A 206 1.27 -5.23 -6.23
N THR A 207 2.60 -5.32 -6.16
CA THR A 207 3.46 -5.93 -7.18
C THR A 207 3.34 -7.46 -7.24
N HIS A 208 2.78 -8.06 -6.19
CA HIS A 208 2.71 -9.51 -5.99
C HIS A 208 4.10 -10.18 -6.08
N ILE A 209 5.14 -9.48 -5.62
CA ILE A 209 6.51 -9.99 -5.51
C ILE A 209 7.03 -9.69 -4.12
N ALA A 210 7.36 -10.75 -3.39
CA ALA A 210 8.05 -10.62 -2.12
C ALA A 210 9.45 -10.08 -2.35
N ALA A 211 9.83 -9.09 -1.55
CA ALA A 211 11.09 -8.40 -1.68
C ALA A 211 11.59 -7.96 -0.31
N ASP A 212 12.90 -8.05 -0.10
CA ASP A 212 13.59 -7.50 1.06
C ASP A 212 15.00 -7.08 0.63
N PHE A 213 15.18 -5.78 0.43
CA PHE A 213 16.41 -5.23 -0.13
C PHE A 213 16.75 -3.87 0.47
N VAL A 214 17.97 -3.39 0.25
CA VAL A 214 18.39 -2.06 0.69
C VAL A 214 18.53 -1.13 -0.51
N LYS A 215 17.87 0.02 -0.46
CA LYS A 215 17.97 1.08 -1.47
C LYS A 215 18.32 2.39 -0.77
N ARG A 216 19.47 2.96 -1.14
CA ARG A 216 19.95 4.26 -0.60
C ARG A 216 19.93 4.33 0.94
N GLY A 217 20.24 3.22 1.61
CA GLY A 217 20.30 3.14 3.08
C GLY A 217 18.98 2.75 3.77
N CYS A 218 17.85 2.76 3.05
CA CYS A 218 16.56 2.29 3.55
C CYS A 218 16.37 0.80 3.24
N ARG A 219 15.84 0.03 4.22
CA ARG A 219 15.35 -1.32 3.95
C ARG A 219 13.97 -1.22 3.30
N VAL A 220 13.77 -1.85 2.15
CA VAL A 220 12.52 -1.84 1.39
C VAL A 220 11.97 -3.27 1.37
N VAL A 221 10.72 -3.43 1.79
CA VAL A 221 10.10 -4.73 2.06
C VAL A 221 8.72 -4.82 1.40
N SER A 222 8.45 -5.95 0.78
CA SER A 222 7.09 -6.37 0.40
C SER A 222 6.88 -7.83 0.77
N ASN A 223 5.72 -8.15 1.34
CA ASN A 223 5.32 -9.53 1.64
C ASN A 223 3.89 -9.80 1.15
N PRO A 224 3.68 -9.85 -0.18
CA PRO A 224 2.37 -9.99 -0.77
C PRO A 224 1.97 -11.45 -0.93
N ARG A 225 0.75 -11.82 -0.54
CA ARG A 225 0.23 -13.18 -0.78
C ARG A 225 -0.15 -13.40 -2.24
N GLY A 226 -0.75 -12.39 -2.88
CA GLY A 226 -1.24 -12.49 -4.26
C GLY A 226 -2.45 -13.41 -4.42
N TYR A 227 -2.74 -13.79 -5.67
CA TYR A 227 -3.87 -14.66 -5.98
C TYR A 227 -3.60 -16.14 -5.60
N PRO A 228 -4.63 -16.99 -5.38
CA PRO A 228 -4.47 -18.33 -4.82
C PRO A 228 -3.51 -19.31 -5.54
N THR A 229 -3.16 -19.04 -6.79
CA THR A 229 -2.27 -19.89 -7.61
C THR A 229 -0.98 -19.18 -8.00
N GLN A 230 -0.78 -17.95 -7.52
CA GLN A 230 0.38 -17.15 -7.85
C GLN A 230 1.51 -17.44 -6.88
N GLU A 231 2.71 -17.64 -7.43
CA GLU A 231 3.94 -17.74 -6.64
C GLU A 231 4.53 -16.34 -6.49
N THR A 232 4.34 -15.74 -5.32
CA THR A 232 4.83 -14.39 -5.02
C THR A 232 6.09 -14.39 -4.17
N GLY A 233 6.43 -15.52 -3.54
CA GLY A 233 7.44 -15.60 -2.48
C GLY A 233 6.93 -15.21 -1.09
N PHE A 234 5.60 -15.12 -0.91
CA PHE A 234 4.95 -14.83 0.37
C PHE A 234 5.48 -15.68 1.52
N ASP A 235 5.92 -15.02 2.58
CA ASP A 235 6.31 -15.66 3.83
C ASP A 235 5.21 -15.44 4.88
N LEU A 236 4.58 -16.55 5.28
CA LEU A 236 3.52 -16.61 6.28
C LEU A 236 3.99 -16.11 7.66
N ASP A 237 5.28 -16.30 7.95
CA ASP A 237 5.91 -16.04 9.24
C ASP A 237 6.76 -14.77 9.26
N PHE A 238 6.68 -13.97 8.20
CA PHE A 238 7.53 -12.80 7.99
C PHE A 238 7.44 -11.77 9.12
N LEU A 239 8.45 -11.76 9.97
CA LEU A 239 8.62 -10.86 11.09
C LEU A 239 9.93 -10.09 10.93
N ILE A 240 9.89 -8.80 11.22
CA ILE A 240 11.09 -7.96 11.23
C ILE A 240 11.22 -7.18 12.53
N ASP A 241 12.45 -7.04 13.00
CA ASP A 241 12.80 -6.14 14.09
C ASP A 241 13.30 -4.80 13.54
N ILE A 242 12.79 -3.72 14.14
CA ILE A 242 13.26 -2.33 13.92
C ILE A 242 13.62 -1.62 15.22
#